data_AF-A0A7C5D4I0-F1
#
_entry.id   AF-A0A7C5D4I0-F1
#
_cell.length_a   1.000
_cell.length_b   1.000
_cell.length_c   1.000
_cell.angle_alpha   90.00
_cell.angle_beta   90.00
_cell.angle_gamma   90.00
#
_symmetry.space_group_name_H-M   'P 1'
#
loop_
_entity.id
_entity.type
_entity.pdbx_description
1 polymer ?
#
loop_
_entity_poly.entity_id
_entity_poly.type
_entity_poly.pdbx_seq_one_letter_code
_entity_poly.pdbx_strand_id
1 'polypeptide(L)'
;MDKRVVFVITGLAYGGGETQVVRLATRLKSRGWEVSVVSLMPPKAYVEDLETAGIPVFSLGIRRKLPDPRPVLRLARIIRKWQ
;
A
#
# COMPACT_ATOMS: atom_id res chain seq x y z
N MET A 1 6.78 -21.51 3.50
CA MET A 1 5.57 -20.73 3.13
C MET A 1 5.97 -19.27 3.16
N ASP A 2 6.09 -18.65 1.99
CA ASP A 2 6.39 -17.23 1.90
C ASP A 2 5.18 -16.44 2.39
N LYS A 3 5.34 -15.71 3.50
CA LYS A 3 4.25 -14.97 4.12
C LYS A 3 4.12 -13.62 3.42
N ARG A 4 3.03 -13.44 2.67
CA ARG A 4 2.76 -12.23 1.88
C ARG A 4 1.62 -11.42 2.47
N VAL A 5 1.74 -10.10 2.44
CA VAL A 5 0.67 -9.18 2.85
C VAL A 5 0.63 -7.95 1.96
N VAL A 6 -0.58 -7.53 1.61
CA VAL A 6 -0.84 -6.28 0.89
C VAL A 6 -1.72 -5.40 1.76
N PHE A 7 -1.19 -4.26 2.21
CA PHE A 7 -1.98 -3.25 2.89
C PHE A 7 -2.70 -2.39 1.86
N VAL A 8 -4.02 -2.27 1.96
CA VAL A 8 -4.81 -1.36 1.12
C VAL A 8 -5.37 -0.26 2.00
N ILE A 9 -5.00 0.99 1.73
CA ILE A 9 -5.35 2.15 2.55
C ILE A 9 -5.86 3.30 1.69
N THR A 10 -6.68 4.18 2.28
CA THR A 10 -7.28 5.30 1.53
C THR A 10 -6.24 6.28 1.01
N GLY A 11 -5.27 6.68 1.83
CA GLY A 11 -4.22 7.61 1.47
C GLY A 11 -3.00 7.39 2.36
N LEU A 12 -1.84 7.90 1.95
CA LEU A 12 -0.67 8.06 2.81
C LEU A 12 -0.50 9.54 3.13
N ALA A 13 -1.05 10.02 4.24
CA ALA A 13 -0.81 11.35 4.77
C ALA A 13 -0.31 11.25 6.21
N TYR A 14 0.19 12.35 6.78
CA TYR A 14 0.50 12.40 8.20
C TYR A 14 -0.78 12.24 9.01
N GLY A 15 -0.90 11.13 9.72
CA GLY A 15 -2.11 10.72 10.42
C GLY A 15 -1.90 9.44 11.23
N GLY A 16 -2.81 9.19 12.17
CA GLY A 16 -2.69 8.06 13.09
C GLY A 16 -2.76 6.70 12.38
N GLY A 17 -3.72 6.53 11.47
CA GLY A 17 -3.94 5.25 10.78
C GLY A 17 -2.80 4.90 9.82
N GLU A 18 -2.37 5.86 9.01
CA GLU A 18 -1.26 5.72 8.07
C GLU A 18 0.05 5.43 8.80
N THR A 19 0.30 6.11 9.93
CA THR A 19 1.48 5.85 10.78
C THR A 19 1.50 4.41 11.28
N GLN A 20 0.34 3.85 11.69
CA GLN A 20 0.26 2.45 12.13
C GLN A 20 0.54 1.48 10.98
N VAL A 21 0.02 1.75 9.79
CA VAL A 21 0.27 0.92 8.60
C VAL A 21 1.76 0.92 8.26
N VAL A 22 2.41 2.08 8.25
CA VAL A 22 3.86 2.19 8.00
C VAL A 22 4.65 1.39 9.03
N ARG A 23 4.37 1.58 10.33
CA ARG A 23 5.04 0.84 11.41
C ARG A 23 4.86 -0.67 11.27
N LEU A 24 3.63 -1.12 10.99
CA LEU A 24 3.33 -2.54 10.86
C LEU A 24 4.00 -3.13 9.61
N ALA A 25 3.91 -2.45 8.48
CA ALA A 25 4.53 -2.86 7.22
C ALA A 25 6.05 -3.04 7.38
N THR A 26 6.74 -2.05 7.96
CA THR A 26 8.18 -2.11 8.21
C THR A 26 8.55 -3.23 9.17
N ARG A 27 7.77 -3.45 10.25
CA ARG A 27 8.03 -4.54 11.20
C ARG A 27 7.75 -5.92 10.63
N LEU A 28 6.78 -6.08 9.74
CA LEU A 28 6.55 -7.35 9.04
C LEU A 28 7.67 -7.63 8.04
N LYS A 29 8.08 -6.62 7.27
CA LYS A 29 9.21 -6.72 6.35
C LYS A 29 10.50 -7.13 7.08
N SER A 30 10.80 -6.53 8.24
CA SER A 30 11.96 -6.90 9.05
C SER A 30 11.89 -8.32 9.64
N ARG A 31 10.70 -8.94 9.67
CA ARG A 31 10.48 -10.34 10.07
C ARG A 31 10.52 -11.31 8.88
N GLY A 32 10.92 -10.83 7.70
CA GLY A 32 11.02 -11.65 6.48
C GLY A 32 9.70 -11.84 5.72
N TRP A 33 8.66 -11.05 6.00
CA TRP A 33 7.44 -11.08 5.20
C TRP A 33 7.65 -10.31 3.89
N GLU A 34 7.03 -10.76 2.82
CA GLU A 34 6.86 -9.94 1.62
C GLU A 34 5.67 -8.99 1.86
N VAL A 35 5.95 -7.69 1.85
CA VAL A 35 4.98 -6.65 2.17
C VAL A 35 4.86 -5.69 0.99
N SER A 36 3.65 -5.25 0.69
CA SER A 36 3.39 -4.07 -0.15
C SER A 36 2.28 -3.19 0.41
N VAL A 37 2.27 -1.94 -0.03
CA VAL A 37 1.25 -0.95 0.34
C VAL A 37 0.58 -0.42 -0.92
N VAL A 38 -0.75 -0.38 -0.93
CA VAL A 38 -1.57 0.22 -1.97
C VAL A 38 -2.35 1.38 -1.37
N SER A 39 -2.10 2.59 -1.87
CA SER A 39 -2.85 3.80 -1.55
C SER A 39 -3.95 4.01 -2.61
N LEU A 40 -5.21 4.10 -2.20
CA LEU A 40 -6.31 4.38 -3.11
C LEU A 40 -6.19 5.77 -3.72
N MET A 41 -5.83 6.76 -2.91
CA MET A 41 -5.60 8.15 -3.30
C MET A 41 -4.10 8.41 -3.57
N PRO A 42 -3.75 9.54 -4.22
CA PRO A 42 -2.36 9.97 -4.31
C PRO A 42 -1.75 10.13 -2.90
N PRO A 43 -0.58 9.52 -2.64
CA PRO A 43 0.10 9.67 -1.36
C PRO A 43 0.64 11.11 -1.21
N LYS A 44 0.77 11.53 0.04
CA LYS A 44 1.31 12.84 0.48
C LYS A 44 2.50 12.70 1.45
N ALA A 45 2.72 11.52 2.03
CA ALA A 45 3.78 11.22 2.99
C ALA A 45 4.20 9.74 2.88
N TYR A 46 5.28 9.37 3.58
CA TYR A 46 5.73 7.99 3.84
C TYR A 46 6.11 7.10 2.65
N VAL A 47 6.03 7.58 1.41
CA VAL A 47 6.41 6.78 0.22
C VAL A 47 7.88 6.44 0.26
N GLU A 48 8.75 7.45 0.44
CA GLU A 48 10.20 7.27 0.48
C GLU A 48 10.62 6.38 1.66
N ASP A 49 10.00 6.55 2.83
CA ASP A 49 10.26 5.72 4.02
C ASP A 49 9.98 4.23 3.74
N LEU A 50 8.85 3.93 3.11
CA LEU A 50 8.43 2.57 2.76
C LEU A 50 9.33 1.98 1.65
N GLU A 51 9.61 2.75 0.61
CA GLU A 51 10.45 2.30 -0.50
C GLU A 51 11.89 2.05 -0.06
N THR A 52 12.44 2.90 0.80
CA THR A 52 13.77 2.71 1.43
C THR A 52 13.80 1.46 2.30
N ALA A 53 12.69 1.12 2.95
CA ALA A 53 12.54 -0.15 3.68
C ALA A 53 12.34 -1.38 2.76
N GLY A 54 12.39 -1.21 1.43
CA GLY A 54 12.19 -2.28 0.46
C GLY A 54 10.73 -2.74 0.36
N ILE A 55 9.78 -1.85 0.65
CA ILE A 55 8.34 -2.08 0.58
C ILE A 55 7.78 -1.28 -0.59
N PRO A 56 7.37 -1.92 -1.70
CA PRO A 56 6.81 -1.22 -2.83
C PRO A 56 5.47 -0.56 -2.48
N VAL A 57 5.30 0.68 -2.92
CA VAL A 57 4.07 1.46 -2.77
C VAL A 57 3.40 1.64 -4.13
N PHE A 58 2.12 1.27 -4.24
CA PHE A 58 1.31 1.52 -5.43
C PHE A 58 0.23 2.54 -5.13
N SER A 59 0.02 3.53 -6.01
CA SER A 59 -1.12 4.44 -5.92
C SER A 59 -2.12 4.20 -7.04
N LEU A 60 -3.40 4.10 -6.69
CA LEU A 60 -4.50 4.04 -7.67
C LEU A 60 -4.94 5.44 -8.14
N GLY A 61 -4.48 6.51 -7.49
CA GLY A 61 -4.70 7.89 -7.93
C GLY A 61 -6.15 8.38 -7.86
N ILE A 62 -7.00 7.74 -7.05
CA ILE A 62 -8.41 8.13 -6.89
C ILE A 62 -8.47 9.49 -6.17
N ARG A 63 -9.07 10.50 -6.80
CA ARG A 63 -9.19 11.85 -6.23
C ARG A 63 -10.61 12.20 -5.75
N ARG A 64 -11.64 11.55 -6.30
CA ARG A 64 -13.08 11.77 -6.02
C ARG A 64 -13.86 10.45 -6.21
N LYS A 65 -15.18 10.43 -5.91
CA LYS A 65 -16.07 9.27 -6.13
C LYS A 65 -15.82 8.67 -7.52
N LEU A 66 -15.62 7.35 -7.59
CA LEU A 66 -15.26 6.66 -8.82
C LEU A 66 -16.43 6.64 -9.81
N PRO A 67 -16.30 7.26 -11.00
CA PRO A 67 -17.15 6.95 -12.14
C PRO A 67 -16.55 5.84 -13.03
N ASP A 68 -15.34 5.38 -12.72
CA ASP A 68 -14.49 4.56 -13.59
C ASP A 68 -14.01 3.28 -12.87
N PRO A 69 -14.11 2.08 -13.49
CA PRO A 69 -13.73 0.81 -12.86
C PRO A 69 -12.22 0.49 -12.93
N ARG A 70 -11.41 1.22 -13.70
CA ARG A 70 -9.98 0.94 -13.90
C ARG A 70 -9.17 0.85 -12.59
N PRO A 71 -9.39 1.71 -11.56
CA PRO A 71 -8.69 1.58 -10.29
C PRO A 71 -8.97 0.24 -9.59
N VAL A 72 -10.21 -0.25 -9.65
CA VAL A 72 -10.59 -1.55 -9.08
C VAL A 72 -9.91 -2.69 -9.83
N LEU A 73 -9.89 -2.65 -11.17
CA LEU A 73 -9.20 -3.65 -11.99
C LEU A 73 -7.68 -3.65 -11.71
N ARG A 74 -7.08 -2.46 -11.52
CA ARG A 74 -5.67 -2.32 -11.17
C ARG A 74 -5.38 -2.89 -9.79
N LEU A 75 -6.25 -2.65 -8.81
CA LEU A 75 -6.16 -3.24 -7.47
C LEU A 75 -6.24 -4.77 -7.54
N ALA A 76 -7.21 -5.31 -8.27
CA ALA A 76 -7.38 -6.75 -8.45
C ALA A 76 -6.14 -7.40 -9.08
N ARG A 77 -5.53 -6.74 -10.09
CA ARG A 77 -4.28 -7.19 -10.70
C ARG A 77 -3.11 -7.19 -9.71
N ILE A 78 -3.00 -6.16 -8.86
CA ILE A 78 -1.99 -6.12 -7.80
C ILE A 78 -2.21 -7.29 -6.85
N ILE A 79 -3.40 -7.43 -6.27
CA ILE A 79 -3.69 -8.51 -5.30
C ILE A 79 -3.37 -9.89 -5.90
N ARG A 80 -3.77 -10.15 -7.14
CA ARG A 80 -3.50 -11.43 -7.83
C ARG A 80 -2.01 -11.73 -8.02
N LYS A 81 -1.14 -10.71 -8.11
CA LYS A 81 0.32 -10.92 -8.19
C LYS A 81 0.93 -11.37 -6.85
N TRP A 82 0.21 -11.14 -5.75
CA TRP A 82 0.67 -11.41 -4.38
C TRP A 82 -0.03 -12.61 -3.73
N GLN A 83 -0.97 -13.25 -4.43
CA GLN A 83 -1.46 -14.60 -4.11
C GLN A 83 -0.47 -15.65 -4.61
#